data_AF-A0A9Q9M651-F1
#
_entry.id   AF-A0A9Q9M651-F1
#
_cell.length_a   1.000
_cell.length_b   1.000
_cell.length_c   1.000
_cell.angle_alpha   90.00
_cell.angle_beta   90.00
_cell.angle_gamma   90.00
#
_symmetry.space_group_name_H-M   'P 1'
#
loop_
_entity.id
_entity.type
_entity.pdbx_description
1 polymer ?
#
loop_
_entity_poly.entity_id
_entity_poly.type
_entity_poly.pdbx_seq_one_letter_code
_entity_poly.pdbx_strand_id
1 'polypeptide(L)'
;MTFAYDNHALDLRSDADFFFLLTGSYLRVTGRRLVQDGQGPDWLYNDAPFVVLAHNTLPDPRFIYANCTAQTCFEYSWDEFITLPSRLSAEQPDLAERQRLLDAVTRDGFVDNGRGVRVAKSGRRFWVDNFTVWQLIDDAGKRLGQAAIFSSWRDA
;
A
#
# COMPACT_ATOMS: atom_id res chain seq x y z
N MET A 1 13.88 -18.05 -1.81
CA MET A 1 14.71 -17.03 -1.14
C MET A 1 13.74 -16.22 -0.30
N THR A 2 13.66 -16.49 0.99
CA THR A 2 12.70 -15.87 1.91
C THR A 2 13.08 -14.40 2.05
N PHE A 3 12.18 -13.49 1.67
CA PHE A 3 12.45 -12.07 1.84
C PHE A 3 12.36 -11.70 3.32
N ALA A 4 13.10 -10.68 3.75
CA ALA A 4 13.06 -10.21 5.15
C ALA A 4 11.61 -9.92 5.61
N TYR A 5 10.78 -9.41 4.70
CA TYR A 5 9.38 -9.03 4.95
C TYR A 5 8.36 -10.14 4.67
N ASP A 6 8.77 -11.34 4.25
CA ASP A 6 7.88 -12.51 4.19
C ASP A 6 7.66 -13.13 5.58
N ASN A 7 8.44 -12.70 6.58
CA ASN A 7 8.40 -13.21 7.92
C ASN A 7 7.52 -12.30 8.79
N HIS A 8 6.32 -12.77 9.17
CA HIS A 8 5.38 -12.05 10.05
C HIS A 8 5.93 -11.75 11.46
N ALA A 9 7.17 -12.14 11.76
CA ALA A 9 7.87 -11.86 13.01
C ALA A 9 8.44 -10.43 13.11
N LEU A 10 8.56 -9.69 11.99
CA LEU A 10 8.99 -8.29 12.02
C LEU A 10 7.79 -7.37 12.18
N ASP A 11 7.83 -6.57 13.25
CA ASP A 11 6.82 -5.55 13.50
C ASP A 11 7.07 -4.32 12.60
N LEU A 12 6.45 -4.32 11.43
CA LEU A 12 6.61 -3.23 10.45
C LEU A 12 5.88 -1.94 10.84
N ARG A 13 5.16 -1.89 11.97
CA ARG A 13 4.42 -0.70 12.40
C ARG A 13 5.36 0.49 12.64
N SER A 14 6.50 0.22 13.29
CA SER A 14 7.50 1.23 13.67
C SER A 14 8.90 0.94 13.12
N ASP A 15 9.02 -0.01 12.18
CA ASP A 15 10.31 -0.44 11.65
C ASP A 15 10.95 0.64 10.76
N ALA A 16 12.18 1.03 11.10
CA ALA A 16 12.89 2.10 10.41
C ALA A 16 13.31 1.69 8.99
N ASP A 17 13.78 0.45 8.80
CA ASP A 17 14.25 -0.03 7.50
C ASP A 17 13.10 -0.12 6.49
N PHE A 18 11.95 -0.65 6.92
CA PHE A 18 10.74 -0.68 6.12
C PHE A 18 10.21 0.72 5.82
N PHE A 19 10.25 1.63 6.80
CA PHE A 19 9.87 3.02 6.58
C PHE A 19 10.75 3.69 5.51
N PHE A 20 12.08 3.50 5.55
CA PHE A 20 12.99 4.03 4.54
C PHE A 20 12.79 3.37 3.18
N LEU A 21 12.50 2.06 3.14
CA LEU A 21 12.13 1.38 1.90
C LEU A 21 10.84 1.98 1.30
N LEU A 22 9.81 2.17 2.12
CA LEU A 22 8.50 2.66 1.70
C LEU A 22 8.57 4.11 1.19
N THR A 23 9.16 5.00 1.98
CA THR A 23 9.29 6.43 1.64
C THR A 23 10.33 6.66 0.54
N GLY A 24 11.45 5.94 0.58
CA GLY A 24 12.53 6.02 -0.41
C GLY A 24 12.09 5.48 -1.77
N SER A 25 11.38 4.35 -1.81
CA SER A 25 10.82 3.83 -3.07
C SER A 25 9.80 4.78 -3.68
N TYR A 26 8.91 5.37 -2.86
CA TYR A 26 7.94 6.36 -3.32
C TYR A 26 8.65 7.58 -3.94
N LEU A 27 9.67 8.11 -3.28
CA LEU A 27 10.47 9.22 -3.80
C LEU A 27 11.17 8.87 -5.11
N ARG A 28 11.78 7.69 -5.20
CA ARG A 28 12.51 7.25 -6.40
C ARG A 28 11.61 7.10 -7.62
N VAL A 29 10.42 6.53 -7.47
CA VAL A 29 9.52 6.26 -8.60
C VAL A 29 8.64 7.45 -8.96
N THR A 30 8.19 8.25 -7.98
CA THR A 30 7.25 9.36 -8.23
C THR A 30 7.93 10.73 -8.28
N GLY A 31 9.14 10.87 -7.74
CA GLY A 31 9.80 12.16 -7.50
C GLY A 31 9.18 13.00 -6.38
N ARG A 32 8.17 12.48 -5.67
CA ARG A 32 7.44 13.18 -4.59
C ARG A 32 7.83 12.61 -3.23
N ARG A 33 7.79 13.43 -2.18
CA ARG A 33 7.99 12.95 -0.81
C ARG A 33 6.68 12.38 -0.25
N LEU A 34 6.74 11.19 0.36
CA LEU A 34 5.59 10.57 1.03
C LEU A 34 5.27 11.26 2.37
N VAL A 35 6.31 11.71 3.07
CA VAL A 35 6.26 12.32 4.40
C VAL A 35 7.17 13.56 4.45
N GLN A 36 6.90 14.45 5.40
CA GLN A 36 7.67 15.67 5.65
C GLN A 36 8.87 15.41 6.56
N ASP A 37 9.80 16.36 6.61
CA ASP A 37 10.96 16.27 7.50
C ASP A 37 10.50 16.22 8.96
N GLY A 38 11.05 15.28 9.73
CA GLY A 38 10.66 15.02 11.13
C GLY A 38 9.50 14.06 11.33
N GLN A 39 8.82 13.63 10.26
CA GLN A 39 7.80 12.57 10.33
C GLN A 39 8.47 11.20 10.19
N GLY A 40 8.44 10.40 11.25
CA GLY A 40 9.05 9.07 11.30
C GLY A 40 8.07 7.90 11.13
N PRO A 41 8.53 6.66 11.32
CA PRO A 41 7.70 5.46 11.19
C PRO A 41 6.48 5.48 12.14
N ASP A 42 6.67 5.90 13.39
CA ASP A 42 5.58 6.00 14.37
C ASP A 42 4.49 6.98 13.93
N TRP A 43 4.88 8.13 13.38
CA TRP A 43 3.92 9.12 12.85
C TRP A 43 3.18 8.57 11.64
N LEU A 44 3.89 7.93 10.71
CA LEU A 44 3.27 7.36 9.50
C LEU A 44 2.24 6.28 9.86
N TYR A 45 2.54 5.48 10.87
CA TYR A 45 1.65 4.43 11.35
C TYR A 45 0.45 4.98 12.13
N ASN A 46 0.68 5.84 13.14
CA ASN A 46 -0.35 6.25 14.08
C ASN A 46 -1.17 7.45 13.60
N ASP A 47 -0.52 8.45 13.00
CA ASP A 47 -1.06 9.81 12.89
C ASP A 47 -1.30 10.28 11.45
N ALA A 48 -0.75 9.58 10.45
CA ALA A 48 -0.88 10.00 9.05
C ALA A 48 -2.36 10.08 8.62
N PRO A 49 -2.87 11.23 8.16
CA PRO A 49 -4.29 11.45 7.84
C PRO A 49 -4.67 10.88 6.47
N PHE A 50 -3.92 9.90 5.98
CA PHE A 50 -4.12 9.24 4.70
C PHE A 50 -3.79 7.76 4.86
N VAL A 51 -4.38 6.96 3.99
CA VAL A 51 -4.17 5.51 3.96
C VAL A 51 -2.82 5.20 3.32
N VAL A 52 -2.02 4.37 3.98
CA VAL A 52 -0.87 3.70 3.36
C VAL A 52 -0.92 2.21 3.67
N LEU A 53 -0.78 1.41 2.62
CA LEU A 53 -0.79 -0.06 2.70
C LEU A 53 0.20 -0.65 1.70
N ALA A 54 0.80 -1.78 2.07
CA ALA A 54 1.80 -2.47 1.24
C ALA A 54 1.62 -3.98 1.27
N HIS A 55 1.96 -4.65 0.17
CA HIS A 55 1.94 -6.10 0.04
C HIS A 55 3.24 -6.65 -0.53
N ASN A 56 3.52 -7.92 -0.22
CA ASN A 56 4.71 -8.63 -0.68
C ASN A 56 4.64 -9.05 -2.17
N THR A 57 5.62 -9.82 -2.63
CA THR A 57 5.74 -10.31 -4.02
C THR A 57 5.30 -11.75 -4.20
N LEU A 58 4.55 -12.33 -3.25
CA LEU A 58 4.06 -13.70 -3.38
C LEU A 58 3.13 -13.84 -4.60
N PRO A 59 2.97 -15.05 -5.18
CA PRO A 59 2.05 -15.28 -6.29
C PRO A 59 0.60 -14.88 -5.99
N ASP A 60 0.15 -15.03 -4.74
CA ASP A 60 -1.06 -14.41 -4.19
C ASP A 60 -0.60 -13.37 -3.15
N PRO A 61 -0.39 -12.09 -3.56
CA PRO A 61 0.24 -11.10 -2.70
C PRO A 61 -0.60 -10.83 -1.44
N ARG A 62 0.07 -10.80 -0.28
CA ARG A 62 -0.56 -10.50 1.01
C ARG A 62 -0.08 -9.17 1.54
N PHE A 63 -0.98 -8.42 2.18
CA PHE A 63 -0.57 -7.20 2.86
C PHE A 63 0.44 -7.53 3.95
N ILE A 64 1.44 -6.66 4.08
CA ILE A 64 2.47 -6.72 5.11
C ILE A 64 2.47 -5.47 5.99
N TYR A 65 1.77 -4.41 5.54
CA TYR A 65 1.65 -3.15 6.26
C TYR A 65 0.33 -2.47 5.94
N ALA A 66 -0.29 -1.88 6.97
CA ALA A 66 -1.44 -0.99 6.88
C ALA A 66 -1.41 -0.03 8.08
N ASN A 67 -1.28 1.28 7.83
CA ASN A 67 -1.29 2.27 8.91
C ASN A 67 -2.66 2.34 9.62
N CYS A 68 -2.76 3.03 10.76
CA CYS A 68 -4.00 3.12 11.54
C CYS A 68 -5.17 3.66 10.70
N THR A 69 -4.93 4.66 9.86
CA THR A 69 -5.93 5.20 8.94
C THR A 69 -6.42 4.14 7.95
N ALA A 70 -5.53 3.29 7.41
CA ALA A 70 -5.91 2.15 6.57
C ALA A 70 -6.77 1.14 7.36
N GLN A 71 -6.35 0.78 8.57
CA GLN A 71 -7.08 -0.15 9.43
C GLN A 71 -8.49 0.35 9.75
N THR A 72 -8.66 1.63 10.07
CA THR A 72 -9.98 2.25 10.28
C THR A 72 -10.79 2.28 8.98
N CYS A 73 -10.18 2.67 7.85
CA CYS A 73 -10.86 2.78 6.56
C CYS A 73 -11.43 1.42 6.08
N PHE A 74 -10.66 0.35 6.21
CA PHE A 74 -11.05 -1.00 5.78
C PHE A 74 -11.62 -1.88 6.90
N GLU A 75 -11.65 -1.39 8.15
CA GLU A 75 -12.24 -2.05 9.32
C GLU A 75 -11.58 -3.38 9.69
N TYR A 76 -10.27 -3.51 9.45
CA TYR A 76 -9.46 -4.64 9.89
C TYR A 76 -8.51 -4.21 11.00
N SER A 77 -8.28 -5.07 11.99
CA SER A 77 -7.14 -4.89 12.91
C SER A 77 -5.83 -5.15 12.17
N TRP A 78 -4.70 -4.71 12.74
CA TRP A 78 -3.36 -4.99 12.21
C TRP A 78 -3.16 -6.48 11.88
N ASP A 79 -3.39 -7.37 12.85
CA ASP A 79 -3.16 -8.82 12.70
C ASP A 79 -4.03 -9.44 11.59
N GLU A 80 -5.26 -8.94 11.42
CA GLU A 80 -6.15 -9.38 10.35
C GLU A 80 -5.67 -8.83 8.99
N PHE A 81 -5.28 -7.56 8.94
CA PHE A 81 -4.91 -6.88 7.70
C PHE A 81 -3.66 -7.51 7.10
N ILE A 82 -2.60 -7.74 7.88
CA ILE A 82 -1.32 -8.27 7.38
C ILE A 82 -1.37 -9.76 6.97
N THR A 83 -2.52 -10.40 7.10
CA THR A 83 -2.73 -11.77 6.58
C THR A 83 -3.64 -11.76 5.36
N LEU A 84 -4.30 -10.64 5.05
CA LEU A 84 -5.29 -10.55 3.99
C LEU A 84 -4.62 -10.60 2.60
N PRO A 85 -5.08 -11.50 1.71
CA PRO A 85 -4.73 -11.43 0.29
C PRO A 85 -5.18 -10.09 -0.30
N SER A 86 -4.25 -9.38 -0.93
CA SER A 86 -4.45 -8.04 -1.48
C SER A 86 -5.68 -7.93 -2.39
N ARG A 87 -5.95 -8.98 -3.18
CA ARG A 87 -7.10 -9.10 -4.08
C ARG A 87 -8.48 -9.03 -3.40
N LEU A 88 -8.58 -9.20 -2.09
CA LEU A 88 -9.85 -9.15 -1.34
C LEU A 88 -10.22 -7.73 -0.89
N SER A 89 -9.29 -6.77 -0.93
CA SER A 89 -9.53 -5.38 -0.52
C SER A 89 -10.14 -4.49 -1.62
N ALA A 90 -10.12 -4.98 -2.86
CA ALA A 90 -10.66 -4.28 -4.01
C ALA A 90 -11.79 -5.10 -4.63
N GLU A 91 -12.85 -4.43 -5.06
CA GLU A 91 -13.74 -5.07 -6.02
C GLU A 91 -12.95 -5.40 -7.27
N GLN A 92 -13.31 -6.50 -7.93
CA GLN A 92 -12.68 -6.85 -9.20
C GLN A 92 -12.80 -5.61 -10.11
N PRO A 93 -11.67 -4.96 -10.45
CA PRO A 93 -11.74 -3.80 -11.30
C PRO A 93 -12.31 -4.27 -12.63
N ASP A 94 -12.93 -3.35 -13.38
CA ASP A 94 -13.07 -3.55 -14.81
C ASP A 94 -11.71 -4.01 -15.36
N LEU A 95 -11.70 -5.15 -16.08
CA LEU A 95 -10.48 -5.80 -16.55
C LEU A 95 -9.58 -4.81 -17.31
N ALA A 96 -10.19 -3.84 -18.00
CA ALA A 96 -9.49 -2.78 -18.72
C ALA A 96 -8.74 -1.80 -17.79
N GLU A 97 -9.34 -1.39 -16.68
CA GLU A 97 -8.71 -0.49 -15.70
C GLU A 97 -7.59 -1.21 -14.96
N ARG A 98 -7.81 -2.46 -14.56
CA ARG A 98 -6.76 -3.29 -13.96
C ARG A 98 -5.56 -3.42 -14.88
N GLN A 99 -5.78 -3.71 -16.16
CA GLN A 99 -4.70 -3.89 -17.12
C GLN A 99 -3.92 -2.59 -17.31
N ARG A 100 -4.60 -1.44 -17.45
CA ARG A 100 -3.94 -0.13 -17.51
C ARG A 100 -3.07 0.16 -16.29
N LEU A 101 -3.59 -0.08 -15.10
CA LEU A 101 -2.85 0.14 -13.85
C LEU A 101 -1.60 -0.77 -13.79
N LEU A 102 -1.74 -2.05 -14.15
CA LEU A 102 -0.62 -3.00 -14.17
C LEU A 102 0.42 -2.65 -15.23
N ASP A 103 0.00 -2.25 -16.43
CA ASP A 103 0.90 -1.85 -17.52
C ASP A 103 1.68 -0.58 -17.15
N ALA A 104 1.00 0.42 -16.56
CA ALA A 104 1.62 1.65 -16.08
C ALA A 104 2.63 1.38 -14.95
N VAL A 105 2.27 0.58 -13.95
CA VAL A 105 3.21 0.19 -12.87
C VAL A 105 4.39 -0.60 -13.42
N THR A 106 4.17 -1.45 -14.43
CA THR A 106 5.26 -2.24 -15.04
C THR A 106 6.23 -1.36 -15.82
N ARG A 107 5.70 -0.37 -16.57
CA ARG A 107 6.52 0.52 -17.41
C ARG A 107 7.20 1.63 -16.61
N ASP A 108 6.45 2.28 -15.72
CA ASP A 108 6.84 3.54 -15.10
C ASP A 108 7.18 3.39 -13.59
N GLY A 109 7.00 2.19 -13.02
CA GLY A 109 7.26 1.91 -11.61
C GLY A 109 6.16 2.37 -10.64
N PHE A 110 5.21 3.17 -11.13
CA PHE A 110 4.03 3.60 -10.39
C PHE A 110 2.87 3.92 -11.33
N VAL A 111 1.68 4.02 -10.76
CA VAL A 111 0.50 4.59 -11.41
C VAL A 111 -0.17 5.56 -10.45
N ASP A 112 -0.63 6.67 -11.00
CA ASP A 112 -1.29 7.75 -10.26
C ASP A 112 -2.69 7.99 -10.85
N ASN A 113 -3.52 8.75 -10.14
CA ASN A 113 -4.89 9.08 -10.53
C ASN A 113 -5.80 7.85 -10.70
N GLY A 114 -5.50 6.75 -10.01
CA GLY A 114 -6.35 5.56 -10.01
C GLY A 114 -7.69 5.84 -9.35
N ARG A 115 -8.75 5.19 -9.84
CA ARG A 115 -10.09 5.23 -9.26
C ARG A 115 -10.67 3.84 -9.14
N GLY A 116 -11.45 3.60 -8.09
CA GLY A 116 -12.14 2.33 -7.96
C GLY A 116 -12.84 2.13 -6.62
N VAL A 117 -13.69 1.11 -6.60
CA VAL A 117 -14.40 0.68 -5.39
C VAL A 117 -13.51 -0.24 -4.57
N ARG A 118 -13.55 -0.05 -3.25
CA ARG A 118 -12.93 -0.89 -2.24
C ARG A 118 -14.00 -1.40 -1.28
N VAL A 119 -13.70 -2.50 -0.62
CA VAL A 119 -14.62 -3.18 0.29
C VAL A 119 -13.94 -3.34 1.65
N ALA A 120 -14.57 -2.80 2.69
CA ALA A 120 -14.16 -2.98 4.07
C ALA A 120 -14.65 -4.33 4.63
N LYS A 121 -14.14 -4.71 5.80
CA LYS A 121 -14.48 -5.97 6.48
C LYS A 121 -15.98 -6.18 6.69
N SER A 122 -16.73 -5.12 7.01
CA SER A 122 -18.20 -5.20 7.18
C SER A 122 -18.96 -5.44 5.87
N GLY A 123 -18.28 -5.38 4.71
CA GLY A 123 -18.91 -5.31 3.40
C GLY A 123 -19.24 -3.88 2.97
N ARG A 124 -18.91 -2.86 3.77
CA ARG A 124 -19.06 -1.46 3.37
C ARG A 124 -18.21 -1.18 2.13
N ARG A 125 -18.88 -0.71 1.08
CA ARG A 125 -18.27 -0.34 -0.20
C ARG A 125 -17.97 1.15 -0.19
N PHE A 126 -16.80 1.53 -0.68
CA PHE A 126 -16.41 2.93 -0.77
C PHE A 126 -15.60 3.19 -2.03
N TRP A 127 -15.82 4.36 -2.63
CA TRP A 127 -15.02 4.87 -3.72
C TRP A 127 -13.72 5.47 -3.20
N VAL A 128 -12.63 5.12 -3.86
CA VAL A 128 -11.34 5.78 -3.72
C VAL A 128 -11.01 6.45 -5.04
N ASP A 129 -10.71 7.75 -4.97
CA ASP A 129 -10.28 8.57 -6.09
C ASP A 129 -8.83 9.02 -5.88
N ASN A 130 -8.09 9.15 -6.99
CA ASN A 130 -6.71 9.63 -7.02
C ASN A 130 -5.75 8.82 -6.12
N PHE A 131 -5.92 7.50 -6.08
CA PHE A 131 -4.94 6.66 -5.41
C PHE A 131 -3.68 6.51 -6.27
N THR A 132 -2.53 6.42 -5.62
CA THR A 132 -1.26 6.08 -6.25
C THR A 132 -0.88 4.67 -5.82
N VAL A 133 -0.48 3.81 -6.77
CA VAL A 133 0.16 2.52 -6.49
C VAL A 133 1.59 2.57 -7.02
N TRP A 134 2.56 2.12 -6.24
CA TRP A 134 3.96 2.12 -6.64
C TRP A 134 4.67 0.82 -6.26
N GLN A 135 5.77 0.53 -6.95
CA GLN A 135 6.63 -0.60 -6.60
C GLN A 135 7.51 -0.27 -5.39
N LEU A 136 7.54 -1.16 -4.41
CA LEU A 136 8.55 -1.14 -3.37
C LEU A 136 9.84 -1.65 -3.97
N ILE A 137 10.78 -0.74 -4.23
CA ILE A 137 12.11 -1.05 -4.76
C ILE A 137 13.17 -0.61 -3.76
N ASP A 138 14.17 -1.46 -3.51
CA ASP A 138 15.34 -1.08 -2.69
C ASP A 138 16.34 -0.22 -3.50
N ASP A 139 17.44 0.17 -2.87
CA ASP A 139 18.47 1.01 -3.49
C ASP A 139 19.27 0.27 -4.58
N ALA A 140 19.21 -1.06 -4.60
CA ALA A 140 19.75 -1.89 -5.67
C ALA A 140 18.76 -2.08 -6.84
N GLY A 141 17.56 -1.48 -6.76
CA GLY A 141 16.51 -1.61 -7.76
C GLY A 141 15.74 -2.93 -7.69
N LYS A 142 15.93 -3.74 -6.64
CA LYS A 142 15.21 -4.99 -6.46
C LYS A 142 13.79 -4.70 -5.99
N ARG A 143 12.80 -5.29 -6.68
CA ARG A 143 11.39 -5.22 -6.27
C ARG A 143 11.14 -6.12 -5.05
N LEU A 144 10.59 -5.52 -4.00
CA LEU A 144 10.24 -6.15 -2.73
C LEU A 144 8.72 -6.19 -2.45
N GLY A 145 7.93 -5.53 -3.29
CA GLY A 145 6.47 -5.50 -3.15
C GLY A 145 5.82 -4.38 -3.94
N GLN A 146 4.60 -4.03 -3.55
CA GLN A 146 3.95 -2.79 -3.98
C GLN A 146 3.24 -2.15 -2.80
N ALA A 147 3.08 -0.84 -2.88
CA ALA A 147 2.34 -0.06 -1.91
C ALA A 147 1.33 0.85 -2.60
N ALA A 148 0.34 1.29 -1.83
CA ALA A 148 -0.71 2.18 -2.26
C ALA A 148 -0.97 3.28 -1.24
N ILE A 149 -1.30 4.46 -1.74
CA ILE A 149 -1.66 5.64 -0.94
C ILE A 149 -2.92 6.29 -1.50
N PHE A 150 -3.80 6.71 -0.59
CA PHE A 150 -4.90 7.62 -0.91
C PHE A 150 -5.32 8.41 0.34
N SER A 151 -5.79 9.63 0.14
CA SER A 151 -6.17 10.55 1.23
C SER A 151 -7.68 10.78 1.36
N SER A 152 -8.47 10.32 0.38
CA SER A 152 -9.91 10.57 0.36
C SER A 152 -10.66 9.34 -0.12
N TRP A 153 -11.78 9.06 0.54
CA TRP A 153 -12.74 8.04 0.15
C TRP A 153 -14.15 8.51 0.49
N ARG A 154 -15.15 7.94 -0.18
CA ARG A 154 -16.57 8.20 0.08
C ARG A 154 -17.36 6.91 -0.03
N ASP A 155 -18.37 6.75 0.80
CA ASP A 155 -19.24 5.57 0.71
C ASP A 155 -19.92 5.50 -0.67
N ALA A 156 -20.08 4.27 -1.16
CA ALA A 156 -20.60 3.97 -2.50
C ALA A 156 -22.12 3.92 -2.61
#